data_AF-A0A6A6QU18-F1
#
_entry.id   AF-A0A6A6QU18-F1
#
_cell.length_a   1.000
_cell.length_b   1.000
_cell.length_c   1.000
_cell.angle_alpha   90.00
_cell.angle_beta   90.00
_cell.angle_gamma   90.00
#
_symmetry.space_group_name_H-M   'P 1'
#
loop_
_entity.id
_entity.type
_entity.pdbx_description
1 polymer ?
#
loop_
_entity_poly.entity_id
_entity_poly.type
_entity_poly.pdbx_seq_one_letter_code
_entity_poly.pdbx_strand_id
1 'polypeptide(L)'
;MKAQKIAIMLYATIKSILLRIGLTGRVSLLMVKGALPPTIALGMYRSPKVATVYGNFGFLISLASILSLHLQPRARFQQNIALATLLTCLAAAVSILSHFSGLQARKHTEALGQSRGSYNSSASVVNAIFLCFVIWLVSALRAAWPKVTIPFLICTIYSIVAITNGPEVRSEHKSLVLCKQLLLCYLTGFGISTAVSLLFFPITSRSVFLDGSHRFVMLCRDLLTKERDMLKAMDNRGDSEEARKVEYAKQATAMKTSAMTMLGSMSALREELSYAKREVAFGVI
;
A
#
# COMPACT_ATOMS: atom_id res chain seq x y z
N MET A 1 -44.84 12.39 19.69
CA MET A 1 -45.09 11.52 18.51
C MET A 1 -44.55 12.06 17.18
N LYS A 2 -44.61 13.37 16.88
CA LYS A 2 -44.07 13.95 15.61
C LYS A 2 -42.53 13.90 15.48
N ALA A 3 -41.77 14.17 16.54
CA ALA A 3 -40.30 14.17 16.50
C ALA A 3 -39.70 12.78 16.20
N GLN A 4 -40.31 11.72 16.72
CA GLN A 4 -39.89 10.35 16.49
C GLN A 4 -40.10 9.91 15.03
N LYS A 5 -41.20 10.36 14.39
CA LYS A 5 -41.42 10.13 12.95
C LYS A 5 -40.41 10.87 12.07
N ILE A 6 -39.99 12.08 12.45
CA ILE A 6 -38.98 12.86 11.72
C ILE A 6 -37.61 12.17 11.82
N ALA A 7 -37.21 11.71 13.00
CA ALA A 7 -35.94 10.98 13.19
C ALA A 7 -35.90 9.66 12.40
N ILE A 8 -37.01 8.92 12.34
CA ILE A 8 -37.12 7.68 11.57
C ILE A 8 -37.04 7.97 10.06
N MET A 9 -37.70 9.02 9.57
CA MET A 9 -37.59 9.43 8.17
C MET A 9 -36.17 9.85 7.82
N LEU A 10 -35.53 10.67 8.65
CA LEU A 10 -34.17 11.15 8.42
C LEU A 10 -33.17 9.97 8.37
N TYR A 11 -33.32 9.01 9.29
CA TYR A 11 -32.51 7.78 9.28
C TYR A 11 -32.73 6.95 8.01
N ALA A 12 -33.97 6.82 7.53
CA ALA A 12 -34.28 6.09 6.30
C ALA A 12 -33.72 6.79 5.05
N THR A 13 -33.76 8.11 4.98
CA THR A 13 -33.19 8.91 3.87
C THR A 13 -31.66 8.86 3.89
N ILE A 14 -31.03 8.97 5.06
CA ILE A 14 -29.58 8.82 5.20
C ILE A 14 -29.17 7.41 4.78
N LYS A 15 -29.89 6.37 5.23
CA LYS A 15 -29.60 4.97 4.88
C LYS A 15 -29.76 4.72 3.38
N SER A 16 -30.77 5.29 2.71
CA SER A 16 -30.97 5.12 1.27
C SER A 16 -29.89 5.83 0.45
N ILE A 17 -29.42 7.00 0.91
CA ILE A 17 -28.26 7.70 0.32
C ILE A 17 -26.98 6.89 0.53
N LEU A 18 -26.76 6.36 1.74
CA LEU A 18 -25.60 5.51 2.06
C LEU A 18 -25.57 4.22 1.22
N LEU A 19 -26.74 3.61 0.99
CA LEU A 19 -26.90 2.46 0.10
C LEU A 19 -26.68 2.81 -1.37
N ARG A 20 -27.12 4.00 -1.82
CA ARG A 20 -26.81 4.51 -3.17
C ARG A 20 -25.31 4.76 -3.38
N ILE A 21 -24.59 5.14 -2.31
CA ILE A 21 -23.13 5.29 -2.29
C ILE A 21 -22.42 3.92 -2.19
N GLY A 22 -23.15 2.83 -1.92
CA GLY A 22 -22.59 1.49 -1.76
C GLY A 22 -21.88 1.28 -0.42
N LEU A 23 -22.09 2.16 0.55
CA LEU A 23 -21.48 2.09 1.88
C LEU A 23 -22.16 0.99 2.71
N THR A 24 -21.73 -0.25 2.49
CA THR A 24 -22.11 -1.38 3.34
C THR A 24 -21.36 -1.29 4.67
N GLY A 25 -21.93 -1.81 5.76
CA GLY A 25 -21.27 -1.82 7.08
C GLY A 25 -19.84 -2.39 7.05
N ARG A 26 -19.58 -3.42 6.22
CA ARG A 26 -18.24 -3.98 5.98
C ARG A 26 -17.27 -2.97 5.36
N VAL A 27 -17.74 -2.13 4.43
CA VAL A 27 -16.92 -1.08 3.78
C VAL A 27 -16.60 0.03 4.78
N SER A 28 -17.59 0.47 5.56
CA SER A 28 -17.37 1.46 6.62
C SER A 28 -16.32 0.99 7.65
N LEU A 29 -16.40 -0.27 8.08
CA LEU A 29 -15.41 -0.86 9.00
C LEU A 29 -13.99 -0.89 8.38
N LEU A 30 -13.89 -1.18 7.09
CA LEU A 30 -12.63 -1.20 6.36
C LEU A 30 -12.03 0.21 6.23
N MET A 31 -12.87 1.23 6.02
CA MET A 31 -12.45 2.64 5.97
C MET A 31 -11.91 3.10 7.32
N VAL A 32 -12.58 2.74 8.42
CA VAL A 32 -12.10 3.02 9.78
C VAL A 32 -10.75 2.34 10.02
N LYS A 33 -10.61 1.06 9.67
CA LYS A 33 -9.34 0.32 9.78
C LYS A 33 -8.21 1.00 8.99
N GLY A 34 -8.51 1.57 7.81
CA GLY A 34 -7.53 2.28 7.00
C GLY A 34 -7.09 3.63 7.56
N ALA A 35 -7.98 4.34 8.26
CA ALA A 35 -7.68 5.64 8.85
C ALA A 35 -7.02 5.57 10.24
N LEU A 36 -7.18 4.45 10.95
CA LEU A 36 -6.62 4.26 12.30
C LEU A 36 -5.10 4.50 12.38
N PRO A 37 -4.26 3.90 11.52
CA PRO A 37 -2.81 4.01 11.65
C PRO A 37 -2.24 5.44 11.57
N PRO A 38 -2.58 6.27 10.55
CA PRO A 38 -2.10 7.65 10.51
C PRO A 38 -2.70 8.51 11.63
N THR A 39 -3.92 8.22 12.07
CA THR A 39 -4.56 8.95 13.19
C THR A 39 -3.82 8.70 14.51
N ILE A 40 -3.43 7.44 14.77
CA ILE A 40 -2.62 7.07 15.95
C ILE A 40 -1.25 7.74 15.88
N ALA A 41 -0.59 7.71 14.71
CA ALA A 41 0.71 8.34 14.51
C ALA A 41 0.66 9.85 14.77
N LEU A 42 -0.35 10.54 14.24
CA LEU A 42 -0.52 11.98 14.41
C LEU A 42 -0.88 12.34 15.86
N GLY A 43 -1.75 11.56 16.49
CA GLY A 43 -2.09 11.72 17.91
C GLY A 43 -0.88 11.54 18.82
N MET A 44 -0.04 10.54 18.53
CA MET A 44 1.21 10.29 19.25
C MET A 44 2.18 11.47 19.11
N TYR A 45 2.32 12.02 17.89
CA TYR A 45 3.23 13.14 17.61
C TYR A 45 2.83 14.44 18.33
N ARG A 46 1.56 14.59 18.74
CA ARG A 46 1.10 15.78 19.46
C ARG A 46 1.70 15.90 20.86
N SER A 47 2.20 14.80 21.44
CA SER A 47 2.86 14.78 22.74
C SER A 47 4.28 15.38 22.67
N PRO A 48 4.66 16.31 23.56
CA PRO A 48 5.98 16.95 23.52
C PRO A 48 7.12 15.96 23.69
N LYS A 49 6.94 14.92 24.51
CA LYS A 49 7.95 13.86 24.73
C LYS A 49 8.27 13.08 23.45
N VAL A 50 7.27 12.90 22.58
CA VAL A 50 7.41 12.21 21.30
C VAL A 50 8.02 13.17 20.27
N ALA A 51 7.52 14.40 20.21
CA ALA A 51 8.01 15.42 19.29
C ALA A 51 9.52 15.70 19.46
N THR A 52 10.04 15.68 20.69
CA THR A 52 11.49 15.86 20.93
C THR A 52 12.35 14.73 20.38
N VAL A 53 11.83 13.50 20.28
CA VAL A 53 12.58 12.33 19.78
C VAL A 53 12.67 12.35 18.25
N TYR A 54 11.54 12.59 17.58
CA TYR A 54 11.43 12.52 16.12
C TYR A 54 11.71 13.85 15.41
N GLY A 55 11.61 14.98 16.13
CA GLY A 55 11.80 16.31 15.58
C GLY A 55 10.89 16.56 14.37
N ASN A 56 11.39 17.32 13.40
CA ASN A 56 10.64 17.70 12.20
C ASN A 56 10.27 16.51 11.28
N PHE A 57 10.82 15.32 11.52
CA PHE A 57 10.56 14.13 10.71
C PHE A 57 9.36 13.32 11.18
N GLY A 58 8.62 13.77 12.21
CA GLY A 58 7.48 13.04 12.76
C GLY A 58 6.35 12.74 11.76
N PHE A 59 6.20 13.55 10.70
CA PHE A 59 5.24 13.26 9.63
C PHE A 59 5.53 11.94 8.90
N LEU A 60 6.80 11.50 8.87
CA LEU A 60 7.22 10.24 8.24
C LEU A 60 6.65 9.03 8.96
N ILE A 61 6.30 9.13 10.25
CA ILE A 61 5.66 8.04 10.99
C ILE A 61 4.29 7.73 10.38
N SER A 62 3.50 8.78 10.13
CA SER A 62 2.19 8.66 9.47
C SER A 62 2.32 8.17 8.03
N LEU A 63 3.32 8.66 7.30
CA LEU A 63 3.59 8.24 5.93
C LEU A 63 4.01 6.75 5.85
N ALA A 64 5.01 6.34 6.64
CA ALA A 64 5.50 4.97 6.71
C ALA A 64 4.43 3.99 7.17
N SER A 65 3.54 4.44 8.06
CA SER A 65 2.31 3.75 8.37
C SER A 65 1.49 3.58 7.09
N ILE A 66 0.88 4.59 6.49
CA ILE A 66 0.00 4.38 5.31
C ILE A 66 0.63 3.50 4.20
N LEU A 67 1.91 3.69 3.88
CA LEU A 67 2.62 2.90 2.86
C LEU A 67 2.79 1.41 3.20
N SER A 68 2.69 0.98 4.46
CA SER A 68 2.81 -0.44 4.81
C SER A 68 1.59 -1.29 4.40
N LEU A 69 0.53 -0.67 3.87
CA LEU A 69 -0.69 -1.33 3.34
C LEU A 69 -1.36 -2.32 4.31
N HIS A 70 -1.86 -1.80 5.42
CA HIS A 70 -2.35 -2.61 6.55
C HIS A 70 -3.70 -3.28 6.31
N LEU A 71 -4.36 -2.92 5.21
CA LEU A 71 -5.60 -3.55 4.77
C LEU A 71 -5.34 -4.86 4.02
N GLN A 72 -4.09 -5.14 3.63
CA GLN A 72 -3.76 -6.38 2.93
C GLN A 72 -4.00 -7.60 3.84
N PRO A 73 -4.33 -8.76 3.25
CA PRO A 73 -4.43 -10.01 3.98
C PRO A 73 -3.13 -10.32 4.73
N ARG A 74 -3.25 -10.92 5.92
CA ARG A 74 -2.16 -11.08 6.90
C ARG A 74 -0.84 -11.58 6.30
N ALA A 75 -0.86 -12.66 5.52
CA ALA A 75 0.38 -13.25 4.99
C ALA A 75 1.10 -12.31 4.01
N ARG A 76 0.34 -11.59 3.17
CA ARG A 76 0.88 -10.58 2.25
C ARG A 76 1.47 -9.40 3.02
N PHE A 77 0.75 -8.93 4.02
CA PHE A 77 1.18 -7.84 4.88
C PHE A 77 2.49 -8.17 5.63
N GLN A 78 2.60 -9.37 6.21
CA GLN A 78 3.80 -9.82 6.92
C GLN A 78 5.02 -9.90 5.99
N GLN A 79 4.85 -10.46 4.78
CA GLN A 79 5.92 -10.48 3.79
C GLN A 79 6.33 -9.05 3.38
N ASN A 80 5.34 -8.17 3.17
CA ASN A 80 5.58 -6.79 2.76
C ASN A 80 6.36 -6.02 3.83
N ILE A 81 5.98 -6.13 5.11
CA ILE A 81 6.66 -5.46 6.21
C ILE A 81 8.06 -6.02 6.45
N ALA A 82 8.24 -7.34 6.38
CA ALA A 82 9.56 -7.94 6.54
C ALA A 82 10.54 -7.41 5.48
N LEU A 83 10.11 -7.41 4.21
CA LEU A 83 10.90 -6.85 3.11
C LEU A 83 11.11 -5.35 3.25
N ALA A 84 10.06 -4.58 3.59
CA ALA A 84 10.18 -3.13 3.78
C ALA A 84 11.19 -2.80 4.89
N THR A 85 11.16 -3.53 6.00
CA THR A 85 12.11 -3.35 7.12
C THR A 85 13.54 -3.61 6.67
N LEU A 86 13.79 -4.75 6.01
CA LEU A 86 15.13 -5.09 5.50
C LEU A 86 15.64 -4.04 4.49
N LEU A 87 14.79 -3.62 3.56
CA LEU A 87 15.14 -2.60 2.57
C LEU A 87 15.41 -1.24 3.22
N THR A 88 14.63 -0.82 4.24
CA THR A 88 14.89 0.43 4.96
C THR A 88 16.21 0.39 5.74
N CYS A 89 16.57 -0.74 6.32
CA CYS A 89 17.88 -0.92 6.96
C CYS A 89 19.02 -0.80 5.93
N LEU A 90 18.85 -1.42 4.75
CA LEU A 90 19.83 -1.32 3.67
C LEU A 90 19.93 0.12 3.13
N ALA A 91 18.80 0.80 2.98
CA ALA A 91 18.74 2.21 2.59
C ALA A 91 19.42 3.11 3.62
N ALA A 92 19.28 2.82 4.92
CA ALA A 92 19.98 3.52 5.99
C ALA A 92 21.50 3.35 5.89
N ALA A 93 21.98 2.12 5.66
CA ALA A 93 23.40 1.85 5.47
C ALA A 93 23.98 2.62 4.26
N VAL A 94 23.27 2.59 3.12
CA VAL A 94 23.68 3.32 1.91
C VAL A 94 23.65 4.85 2.13
N SER A 95 22.67 5.36 2.87
CA SER A 95 22.58 6.80 3.18
C SER A 95 23.73 7.27 4.08
N ILE A 96 24.10 6.47 5.09
CA ILE A 96 25.27 6.75 5.94
C ILE A 96 26.55 6.77 5.10
N LEU A 97 26.71 5.82 4.17
CA LEU A 97 27.85 5.77 3.26
C LEU A 97 27.92 7.01 2.34
N SER A 98 26.76 7.43 1.80
CA SER A 98 26.65 8.67 1.02
C SER A 98 27.11 9.87 1.85
N HIS A 99 26.59 10.01 3.07
CA HIS A 99 26.95 11.12 3.96
C HIS A 99 28.44 11.11 4.32
N PHE A 100 29.02 9.94 4.59
CA PHE A 100 30.45 9.81 4.86
C PHE A 100 31.29 10.27 3.67
N SER A 101 30.91 9.87 2.45
CA SER A 101 31.58 10.26 1.21
C SER A 101 31.47 11.77 0.97
N GLY A 102 30.29 12.35 1.18
CA GLY A 102 30.08 13.80 1.09
C GLY A 102 30.85 14.59 2.16
N LEU A 103 30.95 14.07 3.38
CA LEU A 103 31.76 14.66 4.46
C LEU A 103 33.26 14.63 4.13
N GLN A 104 33.75 13.54 3.54
CA GLN A 104 35.14 13.45 3.14
C GLN A 104 35.45 14.43 2.01
N ALA A 105 34.59 14.54 0.99
CA ALA A 105 34.73 15.54 -0.07
C ALA A 105 34.72 16.98 0.47
N ARG A 106 33.89 17.24 1.50
CA ARG A 106 33.86 18.52 2.21
C ARG A 106 35.21 18.83 2.86
N LYS A 107 35.77 17.89 3.62
CA LYS A 107 37.09 18.06 4.29
C LYS A 107 38.21 18.42 3.30
N HIS A 108 38.15 17.93 2.06
CA HIS A 108 39.16 18.22 1.04
C HIS A 108 38.93 19.52 0.25
N THR A 109 37.72 20.11 0.30
CA THR A 109 37.37 21.30 -0.51
C THR A 109 37.14 22.56 0.35
N GLU A 110 36.95 22.43 1.66
CA GLU A 110 36.77 23.60 2.54
C GLU A 110 38.08 24.39 2.67
N ALA A 111 38.09 25.62 2.13
CA ALA A 111 39.21 26.54 2.27
C ALA A 111 39.32 27.07 3.72
N LEU A 112 40.54 27.23 4.23
CA LEU A 112 40.80 27.84 5.53
C LEU A 112 40.24 29.28 5.55
N GLY A 113 39.19 29.50 6.35
CA GLY A 113 38.56 30.82 6.54
C GLY A 113 37.12 30.94 6.04
N GLN A 114 36.55 29.93 5.38
CA GLN A 114 35.13 29.95 5.03
C GLN A 114 34.23 29.88 6.28
N SER A 115 33.18 30.70 6.30
CA SER A 115 32.20 30.72 7.41
C SER A 115 31.60 29.32 7.61
N ARG A 116 31.47 28.93 8.90
CA ARG A 116 30.80 27.69 9.35
C ARG A 116 29.31 27.76 8.96
N GLY A 117 29.01 27.43 7.71
CA GLY A 117 27.71 27.71 7.12
C GLY A 117 27.72 27.72 5.59
N SER A 118 28.88 27.95 4.98
CA SER A 118 29.00 28.05 3.52
C SER A 118 28.59 26.77 2.79
N TYR A 119 27.93 26.97 1.66
CA TYR A 119 27.59 25.95 0.69
C TYR A 119 28.87 25.28 0.17
N ASN A 120 28.85 23.96 0.05
CA ASN A 120 29.96 23.20 -0.51
C ASN A 120 29.47 22.41 -1.73
N SER A 121 29.97 22.79 -2.91
CA SER A 121 29.57 22.18 -4.19
C SER A 121 29.98 20.71 -4.26
N SER A 122 31.23 20.39 -3.89
CA SER A 122 31.77 19.02 -3.93
C SER A 122 30.96 18.04 -3.08
N ALA A 123 30.62 18.43 -1.85
CA ALA A 123 29.80 17.59 -0.96
C ALA A 123 28.39 17.34 -1.51
N SER A 124 27.81 18.36 -2.15
CA SER A 124 26.48 18.29 -2.75
C SER A 124 26.46 17.39 -3.99
N VAL A 125 27.48 17.49 -4.85
CA VAL A 125 27.62 16.65 -6.05
C VAL A 125 27.79 15.17 -5.67
N VAL A 126 28.62 14.86 -4.67
CA VAL A 126 28.80 13.47 -4.22
C VAL A 126 27.49 12.86 -3.74
N ASN A 127 26.74 13.57 -2.89
CA ASN A 127 25.43 13.09 -2.45
C ASN A 127 24.42 12.98 -3.61
N ALA A 128 24.47 13.88 -4.59
CA ALA A 128 23.62 13.79 -5.78
C ALA A 128 23.93 12.55 -6.64
N ILE A 129 25.20 12.18 -6.81
CA ILE A 129 25.61 10.97 -7.54
C ILE A 129 25.06 9.72 -6.83
N PHE A 130 25.20 9.64 -5.51
CA PHE A 130 24.62 8.55 -4.72
C PHE A 130 23.10 8.48 -4.84
N LEU A 131 22.42 9.63 -4.77
CA LEU A 131 20.97 9.70 -4.92
C LEU A 131 20.52 9.19 -6.30
N CYS A 132 21.16 9.63 -7.38
CA CYS A 132 20.88 9.17 -8.73
C CYS A 132 21.10 7.66 -8.87
N PHE A 133 22.20 7.14 -8.34
CA PHE A 133 22.52 5.73 -8.37
C PHE A 133 21.47 4.88 -7.62
N VAL A 134 21.09 5.29 -6.40
CA VAL A 134 20.09 4.58 -5.60
C VAL A 134 18.71 4.61 -6.27
N ILE A 135 18.28 5.76 -6.78
CA ILE A 135 16.98 5.87 -7.47
C ILE A 135 16.97 5.00 -8.73
N TRP A 136 18.04 5.02 -9.53
CA TRP A 136 18.17 4.17 -10.71
C TRP A 136 18.12 2.69 -10.35
N LEU A 137 18.93 2.26 -9.38
CA LEU A 137 19.01 0.87 -8.94
C LEU A 137 17.65 0.38 -8.42
N VAL A 138 17.02 1.11 -7.51
CA VAL A 138 15.71 0.73 -6.94
C VAL A 138 14.62 0.74 -8.02
N SER A 139 14.67 1.67 -8.97
CA SER A 139 13.73 1.70 -10.09
C SER A 139 13.89 0.51 -11.04
N ALA A 140 15.13 0.10 -11.31
CA ALA A 140 15.43 -1.09 -12.10
C ALA A 140 14.95 -2.36 -11.39
N LEU A 141 15.21 -2.49 -10.08
CA LEU A 141 14.73 -3.62 -9.28
C LEU A 141 13.20 -3.67 -9.20
N ARG A 142 12.54 -2.51 -9.11
CA ARG A 142 11.08 -2.40 -9.15
C ARG A 142 10.52 -2.85 -10.50
N ALA A 143 11.18 -2.55 -11.61
CA ALA A 143 10.78 -3.01 -12.94
C ALA A 143 10.96 -4.53 -13.09
N ALA A 144 12.03 -5.10 -12.51
CA ALA A 144 12.28 -6.54 -12.54
C ALA A 144 11.29 -7.34 -11.68
N TRP A 145 10.90 -6.81 -10.51
CA TRP A 145 10.00 -7.49 -9.57
C TRP A 145 8.80 -6.62 -9.17
N PRO A 146 7.78 -6.50 -10.04
CA PRO A 146 6.62 -5.66 -9.76
C PRO A 146 5.84 -6.11 -8.51
N LYS A 147 5.95 -7.39 -8.12
CA LYS A 147 5.31 -7.95 -6.91
C LYS A 147 5.76 -7.29 -5.60
N VAL A 148 6.97 -6.73 -5.55
CA VAL A 148 7.57 -6.09 -4.36
C VAL A 148 7.75 -4.58 -4.56
N THR A 149 6.87 -3.97 -5.36
CA THR A 149 6.93 -2.53 -5.65
C THR A 149 6.78 -1.66 -4.41
N ILE A 150 5.93 -2.05 -3.46
CA ILE A 150 5.64 -1.23 -2.28
C ILE A 150 6.85 -1.09 -1.33
N PRO A 151 7.58 -2.18 -0.97
CA PRO A 151 8.82 -2.06 -0.20
C PRO A 151 9.89 -1.22 -0.91
N PHE A 152 10.00 -1.34 -2.23
CA PHE A 152 10.91 -0.51 -3.01
C PHE A 152 10.52 0.97 -2.98
N LEU A 153 9.23 1.31 -3.05
CA LEU A 153 8.76 2.70 -2.90
C LEU A 153 9.14 3.29 -1.53
N ILE A 154 8.93 2.53 -0.45
CA ILE A 154 9.31 2.93 0.91
C ILE A 154 10.82 3.19 0.99
N CYS A 155 11.62 2.29 0.42
CA CYS A 155 13.07 2.42 0.33
C CYS A 155 13.49 3.70 -0.42
N THR A 156 12.89 3.97 -1.57
CA THR A 156 13.18 5.18 -2.37
C THR A 156 12.85 6.45 -1.60
N ILE A 157 11.68 6.53 -0.94
CA ILE A 157 11.30 7.72 -0.17
C ILE A 157 12.28 7.94 0.98
N TYR A 158 12.67 6.88 1.69
CA TYR A 158 13.68 6.97 2.74
C TYR A 158 14.99 7.53 2.20
N SER A 159 15.51 6.98 1.10
CA SER A 159 16.77 7.42 0.50
C SER A 159 16.71 8.86 -0.01
N ILE A 160 15.59 9.28 -0.59
CA ILE A 160 15.38 10.68 -1.00
C ILE A 160 15.51 11.58 0.22
N VAL A 161 14.76 11.33 1.29
CA VAL A 161 14.78 12.20 2.48
C VAL A 161 16.15 12.17 3.17
N ALA A 162 16.78 11.00 3.30
CA ALA A 162 18.07 10.89 3.96
C ALA A 162 19.18 11.63 3.18
N ILE A 163 19.37 11.30 1.90
CA ILE A 163 20.49 11.78 1.10
C ILE A 163 20.34 13.27 0.73
N THR A 164 19.11 13.77 0.55
CA THR A 164 18.88 15.21 0.29
C THR A 164 19.26 16.10 1.47
N ASN A 165 19.12 15.62 2.71
CA ASN A 165 19.60 16.32 3.89
C ASN A 165 21.11 16.11 4.14
N GLY A 166 21.76 15.22 3.36
CA GLY A 166 23.17 14.90 3.49
C GLY A 166 24.14 16.08 3.38
N PRO A 167 23.98 17.04 2.43
CA PRO A 167 24.89 18.17 2.28
C PRO A 167 24.91 19.13 3.49
N GLU A 168 23.81 19.17 4.26
CA GLU A 168 23.68 20.00 5.47
C GLU A 168 24.44 19.41 6.67
N VAL A 169 24.65 18.09 6.65
CA VAL A 169 25.37 17.39 7.70
C VAL A 169 26.86 17.70 7.59
N ARG A 170 27.44 18.26 8.67
CA ARG A 170 28.87 18.62 8.76
C ARG A 170 29.68 17.74 9.70
N SER A 171 29.03 16.83 10.41
CA SER A 171 29.67 15.94 11.37
C SER A 171 29.17 14.52 11.15
N GLU A 172 30.10 13.57 11.24
CA GLU A 172 29.79 12.13 11.18
C GLU A 172 28.78 11.75 12.27
N HIS A 173 28.89 12.34 13.47
CA HIS A 173 27.93 12.12 14.54
C HIS A 173 26.53 12.61 14.19
N LYS A 174 26.41 13.80 13.59
CA LYS A 174 25.12 14.35 13.16
C LYS A 174 24.49 13.51 12.04
N SER A 175 25.31 12.92 11.16
CA SER A 175 24.84 11.97 10.13
C SER A 175 24.17 10.75 10.75
N LEU A 176 24.84 10.14 11.73
CA LEU A 176 24.32 8.97 12.43
C LEU A 176 23.03 9.29 13.19
N VAL A 177 22.96 10.45 13.86
CA VAL A 177 21.75 10.89 14.56
C VAL A 177 20.59 11.07 13.57
N LEU A 178 20.82 11.72 12.42
CA LEU A 178 19.81 11.91 11.39
C LEU A 178 19.29 10.57 10.83
N CYS A 179 20.19 9.68 10.41
CA CYS A 179 19.80 8.36 9.90
C CYS A 179 19.10 7.50 10.97
N LYS A 180 19.55 7.57 12.23
CA LYS A 180 18.89 6.90 13.35
C LYS A 180 17.47 7.43 13.57
N GLN A 181 17.28 8.74 13.54
CA GLN A 181 15.96 9.38 13.69
C GLN A 181 15.02 8.99 12.56
N LEU A 182 15.49 9.01 11.30
CA LEU A 182 14.71 8.57 10.15
C LEU A 182 14.34 7.09 10.26
N LEU A 183 15.29 6.21 10.59
CA LEU A 183 15.04 4.79 10.77
C LEU A 183 14.00 4.54 11.87
N LEU A 184 14.10 5.24 13.01
CA LEU A 184 13.10 5.20 14.08
C LEU A 184 11.71 5.64 13.61
N CYS A 185 11.60 6.69 12.80
CA CYS A 185 10.31 7.12 12.24
C CYS A 185 9.65 6.03 11.40
N TYR A 186 10.41 5.37 10.53
CA TYR A 186 9.87 4.30 9.68
C TYR A 186 9.52 3.05 10.48
N LEU A 187 10.40 2.61 11.40
CA LEU A 187 10.15 1.45 12.25
C LEU A 187 8.93 1.64 13.15
N THR A 188 8.72 2.85 13.69
CA THR A 188 7.53 3.14 14.50
C THR A 188 6.26 3.17 13.66
N GLY A 189 6.30 3.72 12.44
CA GLY A 189 5.20 3.61 11.49
C GLY A 189 4.87 2.15 11.13
N PHE A 190 5.88 1.29 10.94
CA PHE A 190 5.70 -0.15 10.71
C PHE A 190 5.18 -0.88 11.96
N GLY A 191 5.58 -0.43 13.16
CA GLY A 191 5.09 -0.96 14.43
C GLY A 191 3.60 -0.66 14.64
N ILE A 192 3.20 0.60 14.46
CA ILE A 192 1.79 1.03 14.51
C ILE A 192 0.99 0.25 13.47
N SER A 193 1.56 0.05 12.29
CA SER A 193 0.88 -0.70 11.25
C SER A 193 0.59 -2.14 11.59
N THR A 194 1.62 -2.79 12.13
CA THR A 194 1.55 -4.18 12.54
C THR A 194 0.55 -4.35 13.67
N ALA A 195 0.55 -3.42 14.63
CA ALA A 195 -0.44 -3.40 15.71
C ALA A 195 -1.87 -3.27 15.18
N VAL A 196 -2.15 -2.33 14.28
CA VAL A 196 -3.50 -2.15 13.73
C VAL A 196 -3.92 -3.35 12.87
N SER A 197 -3.01 -3.88 12.04
CA SER A 197 -3.29 -5.00 11.15
C SER A 197 -3.64 -6.28 11.90
N LEU A 198 -2.91 -6.57 12.99
CA LEU A 198 -3.06 -7.79 13.78
C LEU A 198 -4.16 -7.70 14.84
N LEU A 199 -4.36 -6.55 15.49
CA LEU A 199 -5.31 -6.40 16.59
C LEU A 199 -6.72 -6.01 16.14
N PHE A 200 -6.86 -5.18 15.09
CA PHE A 200 -8.16 -4.71 14.63
C PHE A 200 -8.63 -5.52 13.41
N PHE A 201 -9.58 -6.44 13.62
CA PHE A 201 -10.21 -7.28 12.58
C PHE A 201 -9.19 -7.92 11.62
N PRO A 202 -8.45 -8.94 12.05
CA PRO A 202 -7.47 -9.60 11.20
C PRO A 202 -8.18 -10.30 10.04
N ILE A 203 -7.84 -9.93 8.80
CA ILE A 203 -8.29 -10.63 7.60
C ILE A 203 -7.24 -11.68 7.27
N THR A 204 -7.59 -12.96 7.46
CA THR A 204 -6.71 -14.08 7.13
C THR A 204 -6.65 -14.30 5.62
N SER A 205 -5.50 -14.72 5.10
CA SER A 205 -5.36 -15.03 3.67
C SER A 205 -6.24 -16.23 3.27
N ARG A 206 -6.49 -17.17 4.19
CA ARG A 206 -7.46 -18.25 4.00
C ARG A 206 -8.89 -17.75 3.79
N SER A 207 -9.37 -16.79 4.58
CA SER A 207 -10.73 -16.26 4.41
C SER A 207 -10.92 -15.59 3.04
N VAL A 208 -9.90 -14.86 2.56
CA VAL A 208 -9.91 -14.22 1.24
C VAL A 208 -9.88 -15.26 0.12
N PHE A 209 -9.11 -16.32 0.27
CA PHE A 209 -9.08 -17.42 -0.69
C PHE A 209 -10.44 -18.14 -0.78
N LEU A 210 -11.10 -18.41 0.36
CA LEU A 210 -12.42 -19.04 0.40
C LEU A 210 -13.50 -18.13 -0.21
N ASP A 211 -13.52 -16.84 0.16
CA ASP A 211 -14.40 -15.83 -0.43
C ASP A 211 -14.19 -15.75 -1.96
N GLY A 212 -12.94 -15.77 -2.41
CA GLY A 212 -12.57 -15.80 -3.83
C GLY A 212 -13.05 -17.07 -4.54
N SER A 213 -12.91 -18.24 -3.89
CA SER A 213 -13.30 -19.53 -4.45
C SER A 213 -14.82 -19.60 -4.62
N HIS A 214 -15.57 -19.10 -3.64
CA HIS A 214 -17.03 -18.98 -3.74
C HIS A 214 -17.44 -18.06 -4.90
N ARG A 215 -16.79 -16.89 -5.04
CA ARG A 215 -17.04 -15.98 -6.17
C ARG A 215 -16.75 -16.62 -7.52
N PHE A 216 -15.66 -17.38 -7.63
CA PHE A 216 -15.32 -18.11 -8.85
C PHE A 216 -16.40 -19.13 -9.23
N VAL A 217 -16.87 -19.93 -8.27
CA VAL A 217 -17.98 -20.89 -8.51
C VAL A 217 -19.26 -20.17 -8.96
N MET A 218 -19.57 -19.01 -8.36
CA MET A 218 -20.71 -18.19 -8.79
C MET A 218 -20.55 -17.67 -10.21
N LEU A 219 -19.35 -17.25 -10.62
CA LEU A 219 -19.06 -16.84 -12.00
C LEU A 219 -19.17 -18.01 -12.98
N CYS A 220 -18.73 -19.22 -12.61
CA CYS A 220 -18.94 -20.41 -13.43
C CYS A 220 -20.43 -20.71 -13.63
N ARG A 221 -21.23 -20.60 -12.56
CA ARG A 221 -22.69 -20.77 -12.65
C ARG A 221 -23.33 -19.72 -13.55
N ASP A 222 -22.93 -18.46 -13.42
CA ASP A 222 -23.43 -17.35 -14.22
C ASP A 222 -23.06 -17.49 -15.72
N LEU A 223 -21.84 -17.98 -16.00
CA LEU A 223 -21.41 -18.30 -17.35
C LEU A 223 -22.26 -19.42 -17.97
N LEU A 224 -22.50 -20.51 -17.21
CA LEU A 224 -23.33 -21.63 -17.66
C LEU A 224 -24.79 -21.22 -17.88
N THR A 225 -25.34 -20.31 -17.06
CA THR A 225 -26.69 -19.77 -17.31
C THR A 225 -26.75 -18.95 -18.58
N LYS A 226 -25.73 -18.13 -18.85
CA LYS A 226 -25.65 -17.32 -20.08
C LYS A 226 -25.49 -18.18 -21.34
N GLU A 227 -24.69 -19.26 -21.26
CA GLU A 227 -24.57 -20.23 -22.35
C GLU A 227 -25.89 -20.96 -22.62
N ARG A 228 -26.60 -21.36 -21.56
CA ARG A 228 -27.94 -21.95 -21.68
C ARG A 228 -28.92 -20.98 -22.34
N ASP A 229 -28.94 -19.72 -21.92
CA ASP A 229 -29.85 -18.71 -22.46
C ASP A 229 -29.53 -18.39 -23.92
N MET A 230 -28.24 -18.41 -24.30
CA MET A 230 -27.79 -18.33 -25.69
C MET A 230 -28.32 -19.49 -26.55
N LEU A 231 -28.23 -20.73 -26.06
CA LEU A 231 -28.77 -21.89 -26.77
C LEU A 231 -30.29 -21.83 -26.91
N LYS A 232 -31.01 -21.34 -25.89
CA LYS A 232 -32.47 -21.14 -25.95
C LYS A 232 -32.86 -20.07 -26.97
N ALA A 233 -32.11 -18.97 -27.07
CA ALA A 233 -32.35 -17.95 -28.08
C ALA A 233 -32.12 -18.47 -29.52
N MET A 234 -31.24 -19.47 -29.69
CA MET A 234 -31.06 -20.15 -30.98
C MET A 234 -32.24 -21.08 -31.33
N ASP A 235 -32.91 -21.67 -30.34
CA ASP A 235 -33.99 -22.64 -30.51
C ASP A 235 -35.38 -21.98 -30.72
N ASN A 236 -35.56 -20.73 -30.30
CA ASN A 236 -36.79 -19.96 -30.55
C ASN A 236 -36.98 -19.69 -32.07
N ARG A 237 -37.84 -20.51 -32.71
CA ARG A 237 -38.14 -20.49 -34.16
C ARG A 237 -39.10 -19.38 -34.62
N GLY A 238 -39.55 -18.49 -33.73
CA GLY A 238 -40.65 -17.56 -34.00
C GLY A 238 -40.28 -16.12 -34.41
N ASP A 239 -39.03 -15.70 -34.22
CA ASP A 239 -38.62 -14.29 -34.37
C ASP A 239 -37.98 -13.98 -35.73
N SER A 240 -38.17 -12.73 -36.19
CA SER A 240 -37.55 -12.19 -37.42
C SER A 240 -36.03 -12.39 -37.41
N GLU A 241 -35.45 -12.76 -38.56
CA GLU A 241 -34.05 -13.18 -38.70
C GLU A 241 -33.04 -12.12 -38.21
N GLU A 242 -33.39 -10.84 -38.33
CA GLU A 242 -32.60 -9.70 -37.83
C GLU A 242 -32.66 -9.56 -36.30
N ALA A 243 -33.81 -9.78 -35.68
CA ALA A 243 -33.95 -9.77 -34.22
C ALA A 243 -33.12 -10.90 -33.59
N ARG A 244 -33.10 -12.08 -34.23
CA ARG A 244 -32.30 -13.24 -33.78
C ARG A 244 -30.80 -12.98 -33.86
N LYS A 245 -30.31 -12.33 -34.92
CA LYS A 245 -28.89 -11.97 -35.09
C LYS A 245 -28.44 -10.93 -34.04
N VAL A 246 -29.28 -9.94 -33.75
CA VAL A 246 -29.00 -8.90 -32.74
C VAL A 246 -28.99 -9.48 -31.33
N GLU A 247 -29.95 -10.34 -30.98
CA GLU A 247 -30.02 -10.98 -29.67
C GLU A 247 -28.87 -11.98 -29.45
N TYR A 248 -28.53 -12.77 -30.47
CA TYR A 248 -27.36 -13.64 -30.46
C TYR A 248 -26.05 -12.86 -30.27
N ALA A 249 -25.85 -11.76 -31.00
CA ALA A 249 -24.65 -10.93 -30.85
C ALA A 249 -24.54 -10.32 -29.44
N LYS A 250 -25.67 -9.89 -28.85
CA LYS A 250 -25.74 -9.37 -27.48
C LYS A 250 -25.42 -10.44 -26.43
N GLN A 251 -25.93 -11.66 -26.61
CA GLN A 251 -25.66 -12.77 -25.67
C GLN A 251 -24.23 -13.32 -25.84
N ALA A 252 -23.71 -13.39 -27.06
CA ALA A 252 -22.32 -13.79 -27.32
C ALA A 252 -21.31 -12.79 -26.73
N THR A 253 -21.58 -11.48 -26.80
CA THR A 253 -20.74 -10.46 -26.16
C THR A 253 -20.82 -10.54 -24.63
N ALA A 254 -22.01 -10.76 -24.05
CA ALA A 254 -22.18 -10.96 -22.62
C ALA A 254 -21.48 -12.23 -22.10
N MET A 255 -21.52 -13.33 -22.86
CA MET A 255 -20.79 -14.57 -22.56
C MET A 255 -19.28 -14.33 -22.61
N LYS A 256 -18.78 -13.67 -23.66
CA LYS A 256 -17.36 -13.36 -23.80
C LYS A 256 -16.84 -12.52 -22.63
N THR A 257 -17.58 -11.49 -22.21
CA THR A 257 -17.21 -10.67 -21.04
C THR A 257 -17.20 -11.52 -19.77
N SER A 258 -18.22 -12.37 -19.56
CA SER A 258 -18.31 -13.24 -18.38
C SER A 258 -17.16 -14.25 -18.34
N ALA A 259 -16.78 -14.83 -19.47
CA ALA A 259 -15.64 -15.73 -19.61
C ALA A 259 -14.31 -15.01 -19.29
N MET A 260 -14.11 -13.77 -19.77
CA MET A 260 -12.94 -12.98 -19.40
C MET A 260 -12.89 -12.69 -17.90
N THR A 261 -14.01 -12.34 -17.28
CA THR A 261 -14.07 -12.10 -15.82
C THR A 261 -13.76 -13.36 -15.02
N MET A 262 -14.25 -14.52 -15.47
CA MET A 262 -13.94 -15.82 -14.87
C MET A 262 -12.44 -16.13 -14.96
N LEU A 263 -11.83 -15.98 -16.14
CA LEU A 263 -10.39 -16.17 -16.33
C LEU A 263 -9.54 -15.23 -15.44
N GLY A 264 -9.96 -13.97 -15.30
CA GLY A 264 -9.31 -13.02 -14.39
C GLY A 264 -9.44 -13.40 -12.92
N SER A 265 -10.60 -13.92 -12.51
CA SER A 265 -10.77 -14.41 -11.12
C SER A 265 -9.95 -15.67 -10.83
N MET A 266 -9.73 -16.54 -11.83
CA MET A 266 -8.88 -17.72 -11.71
C MET A 266 -7.41 -17.36 -11.48
N SER A 267 -6.89 -16.36 -12.21
CA SER A 267 -5.50 -15.91 -12.01
C SER A 267 -5.31 -15.28 -10.63
N ALA A 268 -6.27 -14.45 -10.18
CA ALA A 268 -6.26 -13.89 -8.84
C ALA A 268 -6.29 -14.98 -7.74
N LEU A 269 -7.13 -16.01 -7.91
CA LEU A 269 -7.19 -17.14 -6.99
C LEU A 269 -5.88 -17.91 -6.87
N ARG A 270 -5.21 -18.12 -8.02
CA ARG A 270 -3.89 -18.78 -8.04
C ARG A 270 -2.85 -18.00 -7.24
N GLU A 271 -2.91 -16.67 -7.28
CA GLU A 271 -2.03 -15.84 -6.47
C GLU A 271 -2.37 -15.94 -4.99
N GLU A 272 -3.65 -15.84 -4.60
CA GLU A 272 -4.09 -15.97 -3.20
C GLU A 272 -3.71 -17.33 -2.61
N LEU A 273 -3.78 -18.41 -3.38
CA LEU A 273 -3.43 -19.76 -2.95
C LEU A 273 -1.97 -19.84 -2.43
N SER A 274 -1.05 -19.14 -3.10
CA SER A 274 0.36 -19.13 -2.69
C SER A 274 0.57 -18.52 -1.30
N TYR A 275 -0.24 -17.52 -0.94
CA TYR A 275 -0.21 -16.87 0.37
C TYR A 275 -0.98 -17.68 1.41
N ALA A 276 -2.15 -18.22 1.05
CA ALA A 276 -2.96 -19.06 1.93
C ALA A 276 -2.21 -20.32 2.39
N LYS A 277 -1.39 -20.93 1.51
CA LYS A 277 -0.56 -22.09 1.85
C LYS A 277 0.56 -21.76 2.84
N ARG A 278 1.12 -20.55 2.76
CA ARG A 278 2.28 -20.10 3.56
C ARG A 278 1.86 -19.41 4.87
N GLU A 279 0.56 -19.21 5.08
CA GLU A 279 0.05 -18.53 6.27
C GLU A 279 0.23 -19.41 7.52
N VAL A 280 1.08 -18.94 8.45
CA VAL A 280 1.20 -19.51 9.80
C VAL A 280 0.13 -18.87 10.68
N ALA A 281 -0.85 -19.65 11.08
CA ALA A 281 -1.92 -19.20 11.98
C ALA A 281 -1.38 -19.11 13.42
N PHE A 282 -1.20 -17.89 13.92
CA PHE A 282 -1.22 -17.64 15.36
C PHE A 282 -2.57 -17.00 15.71
N GLY A 283 -3.36 -17.65 16.57
CA GLY A 283 -4.68 -17.17 17.01
C GLY A 283 -5.85 -17.74 16.22
N VAL A 284 -6.99 -17.91 16.92
CA VAL A 284 -8.13 -18.81 16.65
C VAL A 284 -8.68 -18.75 15.22
N ILE A 285 -8.94 -19.95 14.70
CA ILE A 285 -9.60 -20.30 13.42
C ILE A 285 -10.98 -19.68 13.32
#